data_AF-A0A2S9FLN3-F1
#
_entry.id   AF-A0A2S9FLN3-F1
#
_cell.length_a   1.000
_cell.length_b   1.000
_cell.length_c   1.000
_cell.angle_alpha   90.00
_cell.angle_beta   90.00
_cell.angle_gamma   90.00
#
_symmetry.space_group_name_H-M   'P 1'
#
loop_
_entity.id
_entity.type
_entity.pdbx_description
1 polymer ?
#
loop_
_entity_poly.entity_id
_entity_poly.type
_entity_poly.pdbx_seq_one_letter_code
_entity_poly.pdbx_strand_id
1 'polypeptide(L)'
;MASRLGPQGLTTRVIAVVIAVGSLAMATLWLRDHWPSRGQSVFCVIAGSVAVGSSSLVISSPMIGFLNGAIYVVLSVFIVCFHSLRLLAVTWSIAAVVLGVLFVRLISDDLAVAVCVLSVAVLLNVFVAFSCRTMIRLLQPNAGRDD
;
A
#
# COMPACT_ATOMS: atom_id res chain seq x y z
N MET A 1 2.29 29.69 -1.48
CA MET A 1 1.37 29.27 -2.57
C MET A 1 1.04 27.79 -2.35
N ALA A 2 -0.23 27.44 -2.14
CA ALA A 2 -0.64 26.04 -2.06
C ALA A 2 -0.60 25.43 -3.46
N SER A 3 0.01 24.25 -3.60
CA SER A 3 0.01 23.52 -4.88
C SER A 3 -1.43 23.24 -5.32
N ARG A 4 -1.76 23.45 -6.61
CA ARG A 4 -3.10 23.12 -7.15
C ARG A 4 -3.46 21.64 -6.99
N LEU A 5 -2.46 20.79 -6.80
CA LEU A 5 -2.59 19.34 -6.63
C LEU A 5 -2.77 18.92 -5.16
N GLY A 6 -2.55 19.84 -4.22
CA GLY A 6 -2.59 19.55 -2.78
C GLY A 6 -4.01 19.66 -2.19
N PRO A 7 -4.20 19.20 -0.93
CA PRO A 7 -5.46 19.29 -0.19
C PRO A 7 -6.20 20.64 -0.30
N GLN A 8 -7.26 20.67 -1.11
CA GLN A 8 -8.14 21.84 -1.29
C GLN A 8 -9.20 21.82 -0.18
N GLY A 9 -8.87 22.29 1.02
CA GLY A 9 -9.80 22.40 2.15
C GLY A 9 -9.21 22.03 3.50
N LEU A 10 -9.80 22.58 4.57
CA LEU A 10 -9.32 22.40 5.94
C LEU A 10 -9.34 20.92 6.35
N THR A 11 -10.41 20.20 6.04
CA THR A 11 -10.54 18.75 6.31
C THR A 11 -9.43 17.94 5.67
N THR A 12 -9.19 18.15 4.38
CA THR A 12 -8.19 17.43 3.60
C THR A 12 -6.77 17.72 4.08
N ARG A 13 -6.52 18.96 4.53
CA ARG A 13 -5.24 19.36 5.12
C ARG A 13 -5.01 18.71 6.48
N VAL A 14 -6.05 18.63 7.32
CA VAL A 14 -5.99 17.90 8.60
C VAL A 14 -5.69 16.43 8.36
N ILE A 15 -6.37 15.78 7.40
CA ILE A 15 -6.11 14.38 7.04
C ILE A 15 -4.65 14.18 6.61
N ALA A 16 -4.12 15.06 5.75
CA ALA A 16 -2.72 14.97 5.31
C ALA A 16 -1.72 15.12 6.47
N VAL A 17 -1.97 16.03 7.42
CA VAL A 17 -1.14 16.20 8.61
C VAL A 17 -1.22 14.97 9.51
N VAL A 18 -2.42 14.43 9.75
CA VAL A 18 -2.60 13.21 10.55
C VAL A 18 -1.88 12.02 9.93
N ILE A 19 -1.97 11.85 8.61
CA ILE A 19 -1.24 10.80 7.88
C ILE A 19 0.27 10.99 8.03
N ALA A 20 0.78 12.21 7.83
CA ALA A 20 2.21 12.49 7.92
C ALA A 20 2.74 12.19 9.33
N VAL A 21 2.11 12.78 10.36
CA VAL A 21 2.50 12.61 11.76
C VAL A 21 2.35 11.14 12.20
N GLY A 22 1.26 10.48 11.80
CA GLY A 22 1.03 9.07 12.09
C GLY A 22 2.08 8.17 11.45
N SER A 23 2.48 8.45 10.20
CA SER A 23 3.52 7.70 9.50
C SER A 23 4.89 7.89 10.15
N LEU A 24 5.23 9.12 10.55
CA LEU A 24 6.44 9.43 11.31
C LEU A 24 6.46 8.69 12.65
N ALA A 25 5.34 8.71 13.39
CA ALA A 25 5.21 7.99 14.65
C ALA A 25 5.39 6.47 14.47
N MET A 26 4.78 5.88 13.43
CA MET A 26 4.99 4.46 13.10
C MET A 26 6.44 4.16 12.74
N ALA A 27 7.11 5.04 12.01
CA ALA A 27 8.53 4.88 11.67
C ALA A 27 9.42 4.79 12.91
N THR A 28 9.08 5.47 14.01
CA THR A 28 9.85 5.37 15.26
C THR A 28 9.84 3.99 15.89
N LEU A 29 8.81 3.16 15.62
CA LEU A 29 8.77 1.77 16.09
C LEU A 29 9.88 0.93 15.44
N TRP A 30 10.28 1.30 14.23
CA TRP A 30 11.31 0.62 13.44
C TRP A 30 12.72 1.14 13.70
N LEU A 31 12.86 2.29 14.38
CA LEU A 31 14.15 2.85 14.81
C LEU A 31 14.65 2.26 16.13
N ARG A 32 13.87 1.39 16.77
CA ARG A 32 14.25 0.74 18.01
C ARG A 32 15.25 -0.38 17.74
N ASP A 33 16.15 -0.63 18.70
CA ASP A 33 17.14 -1.72 18.63
C ASP A 33 16.53 -3.12 18.52
N HIS A 34 15.25 -3.25 18.87
CA HIS A 34 14.52 -4.51 18.90
C HIS A 34 13.49 -4.53 17.78
N TRP A 35 13.39 -5.67 17.10
CA TRP A 35 12.38 -5.87 16.06
C TRP A 35 10.97 -5.66 16.65
N PRO A 36 10.05 -4.99 15.92
CA PRO A 36 8.70 -4.75 16.40
C PRO A 36 7.98 -6.06 16.73
N SER A 37 7.13 -6.03 17.76
CA SER A 37 6.32 -7.19 18.10
C SER A 37 5.34 -7.51 16.96
N ARG A 38 4.89 -8.77 16.87
CA ARG A 38 3.93 -9.19 15.84
C ARG A 38 2.69 -8.30 15.81
N GLY A 39 2.17 -7.89 16.96
CA GLY A 39 1.02 -7.00 17.06
C GLY A 39 1.30 -5.59 16.55
N GLN A 40 2.49 -5.03 16.86
CA GLN A 40 2.91 -3.73 16.38
C GLN A 40 3.06 -3.71 14.85
N SER A 41 3.66 -4.74 14.26
CA SER A 41 3.81 -4.84 12.80
C SER A 41 2.46 -4.97 12.10
N VAL A 42 1.53 -5.78 12.64
CA VAL A 42 0.17 -5.90 12.08
C VAL A 42 -0.56 -4.56 12.16
N PHE A 43 -0.45 -3.84 13.28
CA PHE A 43 -1.02 -2.50 13.41
C PHE A 43 -0.43 -1.53 12.39
N CYS A 44 0.90 -1.49 12.24
CA CYS A 44 1.58 -0.64 11.24
C CYS A 44 1.12 -0.95 9.81
N VAL A 45 0.93 -2.22 9.47
CA VAL A 45 0.43 -2.63 8.15
C VAL A 45 -0.99 -2.14 7.91
N ILE A 46 -1.89 -2.34 8.87
CA ILE A 46 -3.30 -1.92 8.73
C ILE A 46 -3.39 -0.39 8.68
N ALA A 47 -2.74 0.29 9.62
CA ALA A 47 -2.74 1.75 9.68
C ALA A 47 -2.06 2.37 8.44
N GLY A 48 -0.95 1.79 7.98
CA GLY A 48 -0.27 2.18 6.75
C GLY A 48 -1.14 1.97 5.51
N SER A 49 -1.89 0.87 5.44
CA SER A 49 -2.84 0.62 4.35
C SER A 49 -3.92 1.71 4.29
N VAL A 50 -4.52 2.05 5.43
CA VAL A 50 -5.53 3.11 5.51
C VAL A 50 -4.94 4.48 5.16
N ALA A 51 -3.72 4.77 5.61
CA ALA A 51 -3.02 6.01 5.33
C ALA A 51 -2.71 6.17 3.83
N VAL A 52 -2.19 5.12 3.18
CA VAL A 52 -1.93 5.10 1.73
C VAL A 52 -3.24 5.22 0.95
N GLY A 53 -4.28 4.50 1.35
CA GLY A 53 -5.60 4.63 0.72
C GLY A 53 -6.16 6.04 0.80
N SER A 54 -6.11 6.62 2.00
CA SER A 54 -6.62 7.96 2.27
C SER A 54 -5.81 9.03 1.53
N SER A 55 -4.48 8.94 1.51
CA SER A 55 -3.63 9.87 0.76
C SER A 55 -3.87 9.78 -0.74
N SER A 56 -4.13 8.57 -1.27
CA SER A 56 -4.46 8.36 -2.68
C SER A 56 -5.78 9.03 -3.08
N LEU A 57 -6.79 8.98 -2.19
CA LEU A 57 -8.13 9.51 -2.47
C LEU A 57 -8.25 11.02 -2.24
N VAL A 58 -7.39 11.58 -1.39
CA VAL A 58 -7.33 13.01 -1.06
C VAL A 58 -6.76 13.84 -2.21
N ILE A 59 -5.87 13.27 -3.02
CA ILE A 59 -5.25 13.96 -4.14
C ILE A 59 -6.29 14.19 -5.24
N SER A 60 -6.34 15.42 -5.77
CA SER A 60 -7.34 15.81 -6.77
C SER A 60 -7.17 15.11 -8.12
N SER A 61 -5.93 14.76 -8.48
CA SER A 61 -5.63 14.02 -9.72
C SER A 61 -5.74 12.52 -9.49
N PRO A 62 -6.67 11.80 -10.17
CA PRO A 62 -6.79 10.35 -10.04
C PRO A 62 -5.52 9.61 -10.46
N MET A 63 -4.79 10.12 -11.48
CA MET A 63 -3.51 9.56 -11.90
C MET A 63 -2.47 9.55 -10.77
N ILE A 64 -2.34 10.66 -10.03
CA ILE A 64 -1.43 10.72 -8.88
C ILE A 64 -1.94 9.82 -7.75
N GLY A 65 -3.27 9.71 -7.58
CA GLY A 65 -3.87 8.74 -6.68
C GLY A 65 -3.45 7.30 -7.01
N PHE A 66 -3.47 6.90 -8.28
CA PHE A 66 -2.99 5.59 -8.73
C PHE A 66 -1.50 5.38 -8.45
N LEU A 67 -0.68 6.42 -8.65
CA LEU A 67 0.74 6.38 -8.32
C LEU A 67 0.97 6.11 -6.83
N ASN A 68 0.23 6.77 -5.94
CA ASN A 68 0.27 6.46 -4.50
C ASN A 68 -0.25 5.05 -4.19
N GLY A 69 -1.27 4.59 -4.91
CA GLY A 69 -1.77 3.21 -4.82
C GLY A 69 -0.71 2.15 -5.13
N ALA A 70 0.33 2.47 -5.90
CA ALA A 70 1.44 1.54 -6.13
C ALA A 70 2.22 1.23 -4.85
N ILE A 71 2.16 2.06 -3.80
CA ILE A 71 2.84 1.83 -2.51
C ILE A 71 2.31 0.56 -1.80
N TYR A 72 1.09 0.10 -2.12
CA TYR A 72 0.59 -1.20 -1.63
C TYR A 72 1.51 -2.38 -1.97
N VAL A 73 2.38 -2.25 -2.98
CA VAL A 73 3.40 -3.24 -3.32
C VAL A 73 4.36 -3.45 -2.15
N VAL A 74 4.81 -2.37 -1.50
CA VAL A 74 5.74 -2.44 -0.36
C VAL A 74 5.09 -3.18 0.81
N LEU A 75 3.82 -2.88 1.09
CA LEU A 75 3.05 -3.58 2.11
C LEU A 75 2.86 -5.06 1.74
N SER A 76 2.60 -5.36 0.46
CA SER A 76 2.44 -6.72 -0.04
C SER A 76 3.71 -7.56 0.15
N VAL A 77 4.88 -7.02 -0.21
CA VAL A 77 6.18 -7.67 0.03
C VAL A 77 6.36 -7.98 1.51
N PHE A 78 6.18 -6.96 2.35
CA PHE A 78 6.37 -7.10 3.78
C PHE A 78 5.45 -8.19 4.38
N ILE A 79 4.17 -8.19 4.00
CA ILE A 79 3.21 -9.17 4.49
C ILE A 79 3.55 -10.58 3.99
N VAL A 80 3.93 -10.75 2.72
CA VAL A 80 4.27 -12.06 2.16
C VAL A 80 5.50 -12.65 2.84
N CYS A 81 6.50 -11.83 3.18
CA CYS A 81 7.73 -12.28 3.82
C CYS A 81 7.56 -12.58 5.30
N PHE A 82 6.77 -11.81 6.04
CA PHE A 82 6.78 -11.82 7.51
C PHE A 82 5.44 -12.20 8.16
N HIS A 83 4.35 -12.26 7.39
CA HIS A 83 3.00 -12.41 7.92
C HIS A 83 2.14 -13.42 7.14
N SER A 84 0.87 -13.54 7.54
CA SER A 84 -0.06 -14.51 6.98
C SER A 84 -0.77 -13.98 5.74
N LEU A 85 -1.16 -14.90 4.85
CA LEU A 85 -1.98 -14.58 3.67
C LEU A 85 -3.34 -13.94 4.02
N ARG A 86 -3.85 -14.14 5.24
CA ARG A 86 -5.07 -13.47 5.71
C ARG A 86 -4.88 -11.96 5.80
N LEU A 87 -3.74 -11.50 6.32
CA LEU A 87 -3.42 -10.07 6.39
C LEU A 87 -3.21 -9.48 5.00
N LEU A 88 -2.65 -10.28 4.08
CA LEU A 88 -2.48 -9.88 2.68
C LEU A 88 -3.84 -9.64 2.03
N ALA A 89 -4.79 -10.56 2.23
CA ALA A 89 -6.16 -10.42 1.71
C ALA A 89 -6.83 -9.15 2.22
N VAL A 90 -6.73 -8.84 3.52
CA VAL A 90 -7.26 -7.59 4.10
C VAL A 90 -6.65 -6.36 3.42
N THR A 91 -5.33 -6.32 3.29
CA THR A 91 -4.61 -5.21 2.66
C THR A 91 -5.02 -5.03 1.20
N TRP A 92 -5.15 -6.14 0.47
CA TRP A 92 -5.60 -6.13 -0.93
C TRP A 92 -7.07 -5.75 -1.08
N SER A 93 -7.95 -6.09 -0.13
CA SER A 93 -9.33 -5.60 -0.13
C SER A 93 -9.38 -4.07 0.00
N ILE A 94 -8.56 -3.48 0.89
CA ILE A 94 -8.47 -2.03 1.03
C ILE A 94 -7.93 -1.40 -0.26
N ALA A 95 -6.86 -1.98 -0.83
CA ALA A 95 -6.29 -1.52 -2.10
C ALA A 95 -7.31 -1.58 -3.23
N ALA A 96 -8.07 -2.67 -3.35
CA ALA A 96 -9.09 -2.84 -4.39
C ALA A 96 -10.20 -1.78 -4.29
N VAL A 97 -10.65 -1.45 -3.08
CA VAL A 97 -11.63 -0.37 -2.86
C VAL A 97 -11.06 0.98 -3.31
N VAL A 98 -9.84 1.31 -2.90
CA VAL A 98 -9.18 2.58 -3.26
C VAL A 98 -8.99 2.69 -4.77
N LEU A 99 -8.45 1.65 -5.41
CA LEU A 99 -8.24 1.61 -6.85
C LEU A 99 -9.57 1.65 -7.62
N GLY A 100 -10.62 1.02 -7.11
CA GLY A 100 -11.97 1.08 -7.68
C GLY A 100 -12.54 2.49 -7.66
N VAL A 101 -12.40 3.21 -6.55
CA VAL A 101 -12.83 4.63 -6.46
C VAL A 101 -12.04 5.50 -7.43
N LEU A 102 -10.71 5.33 -7.51
CA LEU A 102 -9.88 6.09 -8.44
C LEU A 102 -10.21 5.77 -9.90
N PHE A 103 -10.51 4.50 -10.20
CA PHE A 103 -10.95 4.07 -11.52
C PHE A 103 -12.26 4.76 -11.91
N VAL A 104 -13.27 4.74 -11.05
CA VAL A 104 -14.57 5.42 -11.29
C VAL A 104 -14.38 6.92 -11.50
N ARG A 105 -13.43 7.57 -10.82
CA ARG A 105 -13.11 8.98 -11.06
C ARG A 105 -12.47 9.21 -12.43
N LEU A 106 -11.62 8.29 -12.88
CA LEU A 106 -10.81 8.47 -14.08
C LEU A 106 -11.55 8.07 -15.37
N ILE A 107 -12.52 7.15 -15.31
CA ILE A 107 -13.33 6.77 -16.50
C ILE A 107 -14.17 7.92 -17.05
N SER A 108 -14.46 8.94 -16.24
CA SER A 108 -15.15 10.15 -16.70
C SER A 108 -14.27 11.03 -17.60
N ASP A 109 -12.94 10.92 -17.47
CA ASP A 109 -11.98 11.66 -18.26
C ASP A 109 -11.46 10.81 -19.44
N ASP A 110 -10.94 9.61 -19.15
CA ASP A 110 -10.37 8.71 -20.16
C ASP A 110 -10.41 7.24 -19.68
N LEU A 111 -11.26 6.45 -20.34
CA LEU A 111 -11.41 5.02 -20.04
C LEU A 111 -10.14 4.21 -20.35
N ALA A 112 -9.43 4.53 -21.43
CA ALA A 112 -8.23 3.78 -21.83
C ALA A 112 -7.12 3.99 -20.81
N VAL A 113 -6.91 5.24 -20.37
CA VAL A 113 -5.95 5.55 -19.30
C VAL A 113 -6.36 4.87 -18.00
N ALA A 114 -7.65 4.92 -17.63
CA ALA A 114 -8.16 4.28 -16.41
C ALA A 114 -7.88 2.77 -16.39
N VAL A 115 -8.12 2.07 -17.49
CA VAL A 115 -7.84 0.63 -17.62
C VAL A 115 -6.35 0.36 -17.55
N CYS A 116 -5.52 1.16 -18.22
CA CYS A 116 -4.06 1.00 -18.21
C CYS A 116 -3.48 1.15 -16.79
N VAL A 117 -3.79 2.24 -16.08
CA VAL A 117 -3.22 2.49 -14.74
C VAL A 117 -3.72 1.48 -13.71
N LEU A 118 -4.99 1.06 -13.80
CA LEU A 118 -5.54 0.01 -12.94
C LEU A 118 -4.83 -1.33 -13.21
N SER A 119 -4.66 -1.69 -14.48
CA SER A 119 -3.98 -2.93 -14.88
C SER A 119 -2.55 -2.96 -14.39
N VAL A 120 -1.81 -1.86 -14.55
CA VAL A 120 -0.43 -1.74 -14.04
C VAL A 120 -0.38 -1.89 -12.52
N ALA A 121 -1.26 -1.20 -11.78
CA ALA A 121 -1.29 -1.29 -10.32
C ALA A 121 -1.59 -2.73 -9.83
N VAL A 122 -2.54 -3.42 -10.47
CA VAL A 122 -2.91 -4.81 -10.15
C VAL A 122 -1.78 -5.76 -10.50
N LEU A 123 -1.26 -5.70 -11.73
CA LEU A 123 -0.18 -6.57 -12.21
C LEU A 123 1.05 -6.42 -11.34
N LEU A 124 1.43 -5.19 -10.97
CA LEU A 124 2.59 -4.94 -10.13
C LEU A 124 2.44 -5.59 -8.74
N ASN A 125 1.29 -5.43 -8.09
CA ASN A 125 1.04 -6.04 -6.77
C ASN A 125 1.02 -7.57 -6.85
N VAL A 126 0.33 -8.13 -7.84
CA VAL A 126 0.21 -9.59 -8.02
C VAL A 126 1.56 -10.21 -8.35
N PHE A 127 2.29 -9.63 -9.31
CA PHE A 127 3.60 -10.11 -9.74
C PHE A 127 4.59 -10.14 -8.60
N VAL A 128 4.69 -9.04 -7.83
CA VAL A 128 5.64 -8.94 -6.71
C VAL A 128 5.28 -9.93 -5.61
N ALA A 129 4.01 -10.01 -5.21
CA ALA A 129 3.58 -10.96 -4.18
C ALA A 129 3.86 -12.41 -4.59
N PHE A 130 3.59 -12.76 -5.86
CA PHE A 130 3.86 -14.09 -6.37
C PHE A 130 5.36 -14.40 -6.46
N SER A 131 6.17 -13.42 -6.87
CA SER A 131 7.62 -13.55 -6.96
C SER A 131 8.24 -13.79 -5.59
N CYS A 132 7.89 -12.98 -4.59
CA CYS A 132 8.32 -13.18 -3.21
C CYS A 132 7.90 -14.54 -2.66
N ARG A 133 6.65 -14.96 -2.91
CA ARG A 133 6.15 -16.26 -2.45
C ARG A 133 6.88 -17.43 -3.12
N THR A 134 7.18 -17.31 -4.41
CA THR A 134 7.93 -18.33 -5.16
C THR A 134 9.35 -18.42 -4.63
N MET A 135 10.02 -17.29 -4.44
CA MET A 135 11.35 -17.24 -3.83
C MET A 135 11.38 -17.90 -2.44
N ILE A 136 10.44 -17.57 -1.56
CA ILE A 136 10.35 -18.19 -0.23
C ILE A 136 10.17 -19.71 -0.34
N ARG A 137 9.30 -20.18 -1.24
CA ARG A 137 9.07 -21.61 -1.48
C ARG A 137 10.29 -22.33 -2.04
N LEU A 138 11.12 -21.66 -2.83
CA LEU A 138 12.36 -22.21 -3.40
C LEU A 138 13.51 -22.23 -2.39
N LEU A 139 13.45 -21.41 -1.34
CA LEU A 139 14.45 -21.40 -0.26
C LEU A 139 14.15 -22.45 0.82
N GLN A 140 12.89 -22.80 1.01
CA GLN A 140 12.45 -23.85 1.95
C GLN A 140 12.98 -25.29 1.69
N PRO A 141 13.29 -25.77 0.46
CA PRO A 141 13.68 -27.15 0.20
C PRO A 141 15.12 -27.52 0.58
N ASN A 142 16.00 -26.56 0.89
CA ASN A 142 17.42 -26.81 1.14
C ASN A 142 17.83 -26.75 2.62
N ALA A 143 16.89 -26.54 3.55
CA ALA A 143 17.20 -26.46 4.98
C ALA A 143 17.32 -27.84 5.68
N GLY A 144 17.29 -28.94 4.93
CA GLY A 144 17.32 -30.31 5.47
C GLY A 144 18.06 -31.32 4.61
N ARG A 145 19.05 -30.89 3.81
CA ARG A 145 19.88 -31.80 3.01
C ARG A 145 21.37 -31.48 3.15
N ASP A 146 21.82 -31.42 4.40
CA ASP A 146 23.24 -31.45 4.80
C ASP A 146 23.46 -32.53 5.90
N ASP A 147 22.76 -33.67 5.82
CA ASP A 147 23.06 -34.89 6.60
C ASP A 147 23.20 -36.10 5.67
#